data_AF-A0A2H3NNF3-F1
#
_entry.id   AF-A0A2H3NNF3-F1
#
_cell.length_a   1.000
_cell.length_b   1.000
_cell.length_c   1.000
_cell.angle_alpha   90.00
_cell.angle_beta   90.00
_cell.angle_gamma   90.00
#
_symmetry.space_group_name_H-M   'P 1'
#
loop_
_entity.id
_entity.type
_entity.pdbx_description
1 polymer ?
#
loop_
_entity_poly.entity_id
_entity_poly.type
_entity_poly.pdbx_seq_one_letter_code
_entity_poly.pdbx_strand_id
1 'polypeptide(L)'
;MDIQSRTVDIPRKERTTKSDDPVAVWPLIKAALDKIEADPPTREAAEAAIAYSDGCAVLANYLNSQAKRVHKMDYRFKVPLLVLGAELAREDDGSETIYDPEEGAIYFETDDHQFSFHVYKDWTVDWEEVADYVEPGYEWIGVDNQVWALDWLMDYLEVPTDQYMVDDSDDDDETEHFSRI
;
A
#
# COMPACT_ATOMS: atom_id res chain seq x y z
N MET A 1 8.75 12.72 -13.24
CA MET A 1 8.77 11.41 -13.92
C MET A 1 7.32 10.94 -14.00
N ASP A 2 6.86 10.36 -15.11
CA ASP A 2 5.48 9.86 -15.19
C ASP A 2 5.36 8.53 -14.44
N ILE A 3 4.61 8.56 -13.33
CA ILE A 3 4.42 7.43 -12.42
C ILE A 3 3.82 6.20 -13.13
N GLN A 4 3.04 6.43 -14.19
CA GLN A 4 2.42 5.37 -14.97
C GLN A 4 3.43 4.56 -15.79
N SER A 5 4.61 5.13 -16.03
CA SER A 5 5.73 4.50 -16.73
C SER A 5 6.83 4.01 -15.80
N ARG A 6 6.69 4.15 -14.47
CA ARG A 6 7.73 3.77 -13.53
C ARG A 6 7.93 2.26 -13.53
N THR A 7 9.17 1.87 -13.77
CA THR A 7 9.63 0.48 -13.73
C THR A 7 10.57 0.28 -12.56
N VAL A 8 10.61 -0.94 -12.05
CA VAL A 8 11.53 -1.36 -11.00
C VAL A 8 12.36 -2.53 -11.46
N ASP A 9 13.66 -2.50 -11.17
CA ASP A 9 14.56 -3.63 -11.36
C ASP A 9 14.47 -4.48 -10.10
N ILE A 10 14.01 -5.73 -10.23
CA ILE A 10 13.79 -6.59 -9.07
C ILE A 10 15.06 -7.41 -8.82
N PRO A 11 15.82 -7.17 -7.73
CA PRO A 11 16.99 -7.97 -7.39
C PRO A 11 16.60 -9.43 -7.26
N ARG A 12 17.34 -10.32 -7.89
CA ARG A 12 17.02 -11.75 -7.93
C ARG A 12 18.08 -12.57 -7.23
N LYS A 13 17.65 -13.56 -6.45
CA LYS A 13 18.55 -14.57 -5.90
C LYS A 13 19.31 -15.29 -7.02
N GLU A 14 20.57 -15.64 -6.76
CA GLU A 14 21.41 -16.35 -7.71
C GLU A 14 20.69 -17.58 -8.31
N ARG A 15 20.83 -17.77 -9.63
CA ARG A 15 20.33 -18.93 -10.39
C ARG A 15 18.80 -19.03 -10.53
N THR A 16 18.09 -17.91 -10.46
CA THR A 16 16.69 -17.86 -10.90
C THR A 16 16.55 -18.02 -12.43
N THR A 17 15.40 -18.50 -12.89
CA THR A 17 15.02 -18.53 -14.31
C THR A 17 14.03 -17.42 -14.67
N LYS A 18 13.75 -16.52 -13.72
CA LYS A 18 12.88 -15.36 -13.94
C LYS A 18 13.62 -14.30 -14.76
N SER A 19 12.86 -13.51 -15.51
CA SER A 19 13.44 -12.39 -16.25
C SER A 19 13.97 -11.33 -15.28
N ASP A 20 15.09 -10.74 -15.69
CA ASP A 20 15.69 -9.55 -15.08
C ASP A 20 15.20 -8.26 -15.77
N ASP A 21 14.23 -8.36 -16.68
CA ASP A 21 13.63 -7.18 -17.31
C ASP A 21 12.93 -6.29 -16.27
N PRO A 22 13.08 -4.96 -16.35
CA PRO A 22 12.39 -4.02 -15.48
C PRO A 22 10.87 -4.22 -15.54
N VAL A 23 10.22 -4.17 -14.39
CA VAL A 23 8.76 -4.40 -14.28
C VAL A 23 8.02 -3.09 -14.10
N ALA A 24 7.06 -2.82 -14.98
CA ALA A 24 6.16 -1.68 -14.83
C ALA A 24 5.21 -1.89 -13.65
N VAL A 25 5.26 -1.00 -12.66
CA VAL A 25 4.56 -1.19 -11.38
C VAL A 25 3.08 -0.81 -11.48
N TRP A 26 2.79 0.37 -12.05
CA TRP A 26 1.43 0.91 -12.13
C TRP A 26 0.41 -0.02 -12.82
N PRO A 27 0.71 -0.67 -13.96
CA PRO A 27 -0.25 -1.60 -14.58
C PRO A 27 -0.70 -2.76 -13.67
N LEU A 28 0.17 -3.21 -12.77
CA LEU A 28 -0.13 -4.29 -11.82
C LEU A 28 -1.02 -3.79 -10.69
N ILE A 29 -0.76 -2.59 -10.18
CA ILE A 29 -1.60 -1.91 -9.18
C ILE A 29 -2.97 -1.64 -9.75
N LYS A 30 -3.05 -1.07 -10.97
CA LYS A 30 -4.30 -0.81 -11.66
C LYS A 30 -5.14 -2.08 -11.81
N ALA A 31 -4.52 -3.20 -12.20
CA ALA A 31 -5.21 -4.48 -12.28
C ALA A 31 -5.75 -4.96 -10.91
N ALA A 32 -5.03 -4.71 -9.82
CA ALA A 32 -5.49 -5.01 -8.47
C ALA A 32 -6.65 -4.09 -8.03
N LEU A 33 -6.55 -2.78 -8.31
CA LEU A 33 -7.62 -1.78 -8.07
C LEU A 33 -8.89 -2.10 -8.86
N ASP A 34 -8.76 -2.50 -10.13
CA ASP A 34 -9.87 -2.97 -10.96
C ASP A 34 -10.52 -4.22 -10.37
N LYS A 35 -9.72 -5.13 -9.80
CA LYS A 35 -10.22 -6.38 -9.23
C LYS A 35 -11.05 -6.18 -7.97
N ILE A 36 -10.73 -5.15 -7.17
CA ILE A 36 -11.47 -4.78 -5.97
C ILE A 36 -12.58 -3.75 -6.24
N GLU A 37 -12.80 -3.40 -7.51
CA GLU A 37 -13.77 -2.38 -7.92
C GLU A 37 -13.56 -1.05 -7.18
N ALA A 38 -12.28 -0.65 -7.00
CA ALA A 38 -11.92 0.60 -6.33
C ALA A 38 -12.61 1.79 -7.00
N ASP A 39 -13.19 2.67 -6.19
CA ASP A 39 -13.83 3.90 -6.63
C ASP A 39 -12.79 4.93 -7.13
N PRO A 40 -13.22 6.00 -7.85
CA PRO A 40 -12.29 6.98 -8.40
C PRO A 40 -11.37 7.63 -7.35
N PRO A 41 -11.86 8.06 -6.17
CA PRO A 41 -10.98 8.60 -5.13
C PRO A 41 -9.88 7.65 -4.69
N THR A 42 -10.20 6.37 -4.43
CA THR A 42 -9.19 5.38 -4.06
C THR A 42 -8.12 5.22 -5.15
N ARG A 43 -8.48 5.35 -6.43
CA ARG A 43 -7.53 5.24 -7.55
C ARG A 43 -6.61 6.45 -7.63
N GLU A 44 -7.15 7.64 -7.43
CA GLU A 44 -6.38 8.88 -7.35
C GLU A 44 -5.42 8.85 -6.16
N ALA A 45 -5.90 8.37 -5.00
CA ALA A 45 -5.11 8.18 -3.80
C ALA A 45 -3.94 7.21 -4.03
N ALA A 46 -4.22 6.08 -4.70
CA ALA A 46 -3.21 5.11 -5.08
C ALA A 46 -2.18 5.67 -6.08
N GLU A 47 -2.60 6.55 -7.00
CA GLU A 47 -1.71 7.22 -7.95
C GLU A 47 -0.80 8.25 -7.26
N ALA A 48 -1.29 8.93 -6.23
CA ALA A 48 -0.50 9.82 -5.40
C ALA A 48 0.47 9.06 -4.48
N ALA A 49 -0.01 8.03 -3.78
CA ALA A 49 0.75 7.29 -2.78
C ALA A 49 1.97 6.56 -3.37
N ILE A 50 1.86 5.97 -4.56
CA ILE A 50 2.97 5.25 -5.22
C ILE A 50 4.20 6.16 -5.51
N ALA A 51 4.05 7.49 -5.42
CA ALA A 51 5.16 8.41 -5.59
C ALA A 51 6.12 8.46 -4.39
N TYR A 52 5.70 7.94 -3.23
CA TYR A 52 6.42 7.98 -1.95
C TYR A 52 6.66 6.57 -1.40
N SER A 53 7.74 6.39 -0.63
CA SER A 53 8.14 5.10 -0.07
C SER A 53 7.13 4.55 0.94
N ASP A 54 6.71 5.38 1.90
CA ASP A 54 5.63 5.12 2.84
C ASP A 54 4.29 4.88 2.13
N GLY A 55 4.00 5.66 1.08
CA GLY A 55 2.79 5.52 0.29
C GLY A 55 2.74 4.19 -0.46
N CYS A 56 3.90 3.67 -0.91
CA CYS A 56 4.00 2.32 -1.45
C CYS A 56 3.64 1.24 -0.40
N ALA A 57 4.09 1.40 0.85
CA ALA A 57 3.76 0.51 1.95
C ALA A 57 2.27 0.58 2.32
N VAL A 58 1.71 1.80 2.45
CA VAL A 58 0.29 2.03 2.71
C VAL A 58 -0.57 1.39 1.62
N LEU A 59 -0.23 1.61 0.35
CA LEU A 59 -0.96 1.03 -0.77
C LEU A 59 -0.88 -0.49 -0.81
N ALA A 60 0.31 -1.07 -0.57
CA ALA A 60 0.48 -2.52 -0.50
C ALA A 60 -0.36 -3.11 0.65
N ASN A 61 -0.40 -2.42 1.78
CA ASN A 61 -1.19 -2.80 2.93
C ASN A 61 -2.70 -2.73 2.64
N TYR A 62 -3.17 -1.63 2.05
CA TYR A 62 -4.55 -1.46 1.60
C TYR A 62 -4.98 -2.61 0.69
N LEU A 63 -4.23 -2.88 -0.39
CA LEU A 63 -4.54 -3.95 -1.32
C LEU A 63 -4.53 -5.34 -0.64
N ASN A 64 -3.60 -5.59 0.28
CA ASN A 64 -3.61 -6.83 1.07
C ASN A 64 -4.85 -6.96 1.96
N SER A 65 -5.33 -5.86 2.56
CA SER A 65 -6.54 -5.87 3.39
C SER A 65 -7.79 -6.20 2.56
N GLN A 66 -7.87 -5.70 1.32
CA GLN A 66 -8.96 -5.99 0.39
C GLN A 66 -8.93 -7.43 -0.13
N ALA A 67 -7.77 -8.09 -0.10
CA ALA A 67 -7.62 -9.44 -0.62
C ALA A 67 -8.46 -10.48 0.15
N LYS A 68 -8.89 -10.18 1.38
CA LYS A 68 -9.87 -10.99 2.14
C LYS A 68 -11.29 -10.90 1.59
N ARG A 69 -11.61 -9.83 0.84
CA ARG A 69 -12.95 -9.50 0.34
C ARG A 69 -13.17 -9.93 -1.11
N VAL A 70 -12.09 -10.19 -1.87
CA VAL A 70 -12.17 -10.59 -3.28
C VAL A 70 -11.70 -12.03 -3.52
N HIS A 71 -12.46 -12.76 -4.32
CA HIS A 71 -12.08 -14.11 -4.74
C HIS A 71 -10.94 -14.02 -5.79
N LYS A 72 -9.75 -14.53 -5.43
CA LYS A 72 -8.51 -14.51 -6.24
C LYS A 72 -8.02 -13.08 -6.54
N MET A 73 -7.55 -12.40 -5.49
CA MET A 73 -6.74 -11.19 -5.63
C MET A 73 -5.53 -11.46 -6.53
N ASP A 74 -5.17 -10.48 -7.37
CA ASP A 74 -3.94 -10.54 -8.15
C ASP A 74 -2.78 -10.00 -7.31
N TYR A 75 -1.96 -10.88 -6.75
CA TYR A 75 -0.82 -10.49 -5.91
C TYR A 75 0.44 -10.11 -6.70
N ARG A 76 0.38 -10.04 -8.04
CA ARG A 76 1.55 -9.69 -8.86
C ARG A 76 2.10 -8.29 -8.59
N PHE A 77 1.28 -7.37 -8.06
CA PHE A 77 1.72 -6.04 -7.68
C PHE A 77 2.67 -6.05 -6.47
N LYS A 78 2.58 -7.04 -5.58
CA LYS A 78 3.16 -6.96 -4.23
C LYS A 78 4.68 -6.84 -4.26
N VAL A 79 5.36 -7.70 -5.02
CA VAL A 79 6.83 -7.63 -5.14
C VAL A 79 7.28 -6.32 -5.80
N PRO A 80 6.82 -5.96 -7.01
CA PRO A 80 7.23 -4.71 -7.64
C PRO A 80 6.95 -3.46 -6.79
N LEU A 81 5.81 -3.41 -6.09
CA LEU A 81 5.46 -2.28 -5.25
C LEU A 81 6.36 -2.17 -4.01
N LEU A 82 6.68 -3.29 -3.35
CA LEU A 82 7.58 -3.29 -2.20
C LEU A 82 9.02 -2.93 -2.61
N VAL A 83 9.51 -3.44 -3.75
CA VAL A 83 10.85 -3.05 -4.22
C VAL A 83 10.87 -1.57 -4.59
N LEU A 84 9.83 -1.06 -5.26
CA LEU A 84 9.73 0.37 -5.56
C LEU A 84 9.73 1.22 -4.29
N GLY A 85 8.98 0.81 -3.26
CA GLY A 85 8.96 1.51 -1.98
C GLY A 85 10.35 1.56 -1.33
N ALA A 86 11.08 0.44 -1.34
CA ALA A 86 12.44 0.39 -0.79
C ALA A 86 13.46 1.20 -1.61
N GLU A 87 13.32 1.27 -2.93
CA GLU A 87 14.13 2.19 -3.74
C GLU A 87 13.86 3.65 -3.39
N LEU A 88 12.58 4.01 -3.22
CA LEU A 88 12.16 5.36 -2.84
C LEU A 88 12.60 5.75 -1.44
N ALA A 89 12.58 4.81 -0.48
CA ALA A 89 12.99 5.03 0.91
C ALA A 89 14.39 5.65 1.00
N ARG A 90 15.29 5.21 0.12
CA ARG A 90 16.68 5.71 0.02
C ARG A 90 16.79 7.14 -0.54
N GLU A 91 15.73 7.63 -1.19
CA GLU A 91 15.68 8.94 -1.84
C GLU A 91 14.84 9.96 -1.05
N ASP A 92 13.73 9.51 -0.46
CA ASP A 92 12.70 10.39 0.12
C ASP A 92 12.66 10.40 1.65
N ASP A 93 13.36 9.49 2.33
CA ASP A 93 13.38 9.37 3.80
C ASP A 93 11.97 9.19 4.42
N GLY A 94 10.99 8.75 3.61
CA GLY A 94 9.61 8.54 4.05
C GLY A 94 9.42 7.23 4.82
N SER A 95 10.34 6.28 4.64
CA SER A 95 10.37 5.03 5.40
C SER A 95 11.78 4.45 5.44
N GLU A 96 12.05 3.62 6.45
CA GLU A 96 13.23 2.78 6.56
C GLU A 96 12.83 1.32 6.29
N THR A 97 13.57 0.60 5.45
CA THR A 97 13.24 -0.78 5.10
C THR A 97 14.15 -1.79 5.79
N ILE A 98 13.53 -2.74 6.52
CA ILE A 98 14.22 -3.78 7.28
C ILE A 98 13.77 -5.15 6.80
N TYR A 99 14.71 -6.03 6.42
CA TYR A 99 14.42 -7.42 6.11
C TYR A 99 14.81 -8.32 7.29
N ASP A 100 13.84 -9.08 7.81
CA ASP A 100 14.07 -10.13 8.80
C ASP A 100 14.01 -11.51 8.13
N PRO A 101 15.17 -12.19 7.97
CA PRO A 101 15.23 -13.51 7.37
C PRO A 101 14.67 -14.63 8.26
N GLU A 102 14.60 -14.45 9.59
CA GLU A 102 14.05 -15.45 10.52
C GLU A 102 12.52 -15.49 10.46
N GLU A 103 11.89 -14.32 10.52
CA GLU A 103 10.43 -14.17 10.36
C GLU A 103 10.00 -14.31 8.88
N GLY A 104 10.93 -14.09 7.94
CA GLY A 104 10.65 -14.10 6.52
C GLY A 104 9.71 -12.95 6.16
N ALA A 105 10.03 -11.74 6.61
CA ALA A 105 9.23 -10.54 6.40
C ALA A 105 10.12 -9.34 6.04
N ILE A 106 9.58 -8.44 5.23
CA ILE A 106 10.13 -7.10 5.03
C ILE A 106 9.23 -6.10 5.74
N TYR A 107 9.86 -5.19 6.46
CA TYR A 107 9.22 -4.12 7.22
C TYR A 107 9.48 -2.79 6.54
N PHE A 108 8.47 -1.91 6.62
CA PHE A 108 8.57 -0.50 6.29
C PHE A 108 8.24 0.26 7.57
N GLU A 109 9.25 0.88 8.17
CA GLU A 109 9.11 1.71 9.35
C GLU A 109 9.04 3.17 8.93
N THR A 110 7.95 3.84 9.26
CA THR A 110 7.78 5.29 9.11
C THR A 110 7.76 5.93 10.50
N ASP A 111 7.78 7.26 10.56
CA ASP A 111 7.69 7.99 11.83
C ASP A 111 6.44 7.63 12.66
N ASP A 112 5.36 7.23 11.98
CA ASP A 112 4.05 6.99 12.59
C ASP A 112 3.63 5.51 12.59
N HIS A 113 4.15 4.71 11.65
CA HIS A 113 3.61 3.37 11.37
C HIS A 113 4.71 2.36 11.02
N GLN A 114 4.50 1.10 11.41
CA GLN A 114 5.37 -0.01 11.04
C GLN A 114 4.57 -1.06 10.27
N PHE A 115 4.80 -1.17 8.96
CA PHE A 115 4.16 -2.15 8.10
C PHE A 115 4.99 -3.42 8.02
N SER A 116 4.35 -4.59 8.04
CA SER A 116 5.02 -5.88 7.86
C SER A 116 4.44 -6.64 6.68
N PHE A 117 5.32 -7.12 5.80
CA PHE A 117 4.96 -7.91 4.63
C PHE A 117 5.71 -9.23 4.60
N HIS A 118 4.97 -10.33 4.81
CA HIS A 118 5.54 -11.67 4.65
C HIS A 118 6.08 -11.89 3.23
N VAL A 119 7.32 -12.36 3.19
CA VAL A 119 8.05 -12.83 2.02
C VAL A 119 7.80 -14.32 1.85
N TYR A 120 7.19 -14.69 0.73
CA TYR A 120 6.95 -16.10 0.44
C TYR A 120 8.18 -16.77 -0.18
N LYS A 121 8.40 -18.05 0.14
CA LYS A 121 9.57 -18.82 -0.31
C LYS A 121 9.69 -18.96 -1.83
N ASP A 122 8.59 -18.84 -2.55
CA ASP A 122 8.53 -18.88 -4.02
C ASP A 122 8.91 -17.54 -4.67
N TRP A 123 9.05 -16.47 -3.89
CA TRP A 123 9.58 -15.20 -4.37
C TRP A 123 11.09 -15.32 -4.56
N THR A 124 11.53 -15.24 -5.82
CA THR A 124 12.95 -15.32 -6.19
C THR A 124 13.68 -13.98 -6.03
N VAL A 125 13.21 -13.13 -5.11
CA VAL A 125 13.74 -11.79 -4.88
C VAL A 125 14.86 -11.85 -3.86
N ASP A 126 15.94 -11.10 -4.09
CA ASP A 126 17.00 -10.92 -3.11
C ASP A 126 16.65 -9.79 -2.13
N TRP A 127 15.98 -10.13 -1.04
CA TRP A 127 15.49 -9.14 -0.07
C TRP A 127 16.60 -8.50 0.75
N GLU A 128 17.78 -9.12 0.83
CA GLU A 128 18.95 -8.54 1.49
C GLU A 128 19.52 -7.36 0.67
N GLU A 129 19.34 -7.38 -0.66
CA GLU A 129 19.70 -6.26 -1.54
C GLU A 129 18.60 -5.19 -1.62
N VAL A 130 17.34 -5.61 -1.45
CA VAL A 130 16.19 -4.69 -1.49
C VAL A 130 16.12 -3.83 -0.23
N ALA A 131 16.28 -4.41 0.96
CA ALA A 131 16.14 -3.66 2.21
C ALA A 131 17.36 -2.76 2.48
N ASP A 132 17.17 -1.75 3.32
CA ASP A 132 18.25 -0.90 3.81
C ASP A 132 19.06 -1.61 4.89
N TYR A 133 18.37 -2.41 5.72
CA TYR A 133 18.96 -3.20 6.79
C TYR A 133 18.48 -4.65 6.77
N VAL A 134 19.36 -5.53 7.25
CA VAL A 134 19.03 -6.94 7.52
C VAL A 134 19.14 -7.16 9.02
N GLU A 135 18.01 -7.39 9.69
CA GLU A 135 17.94 -7.54 11.13
C GLU A 135 17.13 -8.80 11.51
N PRO A 136 17.80 -9.88 11.94
CA PRO A 136 17.12 -11.08 12.42
C PRO A 136 16.41 -10.86 13.77
N GLY A 137 15.16 -11.29 13.87
CA GLY A 137 14.36 -11.17 15.10
C GLY A 137 13.90 -9.74 15.38
N TYR A 138 13.69 -8.95 14.33
CA TYR A 138 13.29 -7.56 14.43
C TYR A 138 11.88 -7.44 15.04
N GLU A 139 11.73 -6.59 16.06
CA GLU A 139 10.50 -6.50 16.83
C GLU A 139 9.39 -5.76 16.06
N TRP A 140 8.34 -6.49 15.71
CA TRP A 140 7.13 -5.88 15.16
C TRP A 140 6.25 -5.32 16.29
N ILE A 141 6.19 -4.00 16.38
CA ILE A 141 5.39 -3.23 17.35
C ILE A 141 4.13 -2.60 16.72
N GLY A 142 3.89 -2.86 15.43
CA GLY A 142 2.78 -2.29 14.67
C GLY A 142 1.38 -2.67 15.17
N VAL A 143 0.41 -1.82 14.82
CA VAL A 143 -1.03 -2.06 15.07
C VAL A 143 -1.60 -2.91 13.93
N ASP A 144 -2.56 -3.78 14.22
CA ASP A 144 -3.18 -4.71 13.25
C ASP A 144 -3.55 -3.99 11.93
N ASN A 145 -2.79 -4.31 10.86
CA ASN A 145 -2.62 -3.51 9.63
C ASN A 145 -3.90 -3.23 8.82
N GLN A 146 -5.07 -3.68 9.26
CA GLN A 146 -6.30 -3.74 8.45
C GLN A 146 -7.33 -2.67 8.79
N VAL A 147 -7.26 -2.06 9.97
CA VAL A 147 -8.37 -1.24 10.47
C VAL A 147 -8.44 0.13 9.78
N TRP A 148 -7.30 0.70 9.38
CA TRP A 148 -7.18 2.08 8.89
C TRP A 148 -6.55 2.19 7.50
N ALA A 149 -6.42 1.07 6.78
CA ALA A 149 -5.64 1.04 5.54
C ALA A 149 -6.24 1.88 4.40
N LEU A 150 -7.57 2.10 4.38
CA LEU A 150 -8.18 3.02 3.42
C LEU A 150 -7.91 4.47 3.84
N ASP A 151 -8.12 4.80 5.11
CA ASP A 151 -7.97 6.17 5.61
C ASP A 151 -6.53 6.67 5.40
N TRP A 152 -5.52 5.86 5.73
CA TRP A 152 -4.12 6.18 5.44
C TRP A 152 -3.83 6.35 3.95
N LEU A 153 -4.50 5.59 3.08
CA LEU A 153 -4.33 5.76 1.64
C LEU A 153 -4.95 7.08 1.18
N MET A 154 -6.12 7.43 1.72
CA MET A 154 -6.84 8.66 1.41
C MET A 154 -6.09 9.91 1.88
N ASP A 155 -5.22 9.83 2.89
CA ASP A 155 -4.37 10.96 3.31
C ASP A 155 -3.42 11.45 2.20
N TYR A 156 -3.12 10.64 1.19
CA TYR A 156 -2.34 11.06 0.01
C TYR A 156 -3.16 11.84 -1.01
N LEU A 157 -4.49 11.89 -0.87
CA LEU A 157 -5.29 12.83 -1.61
C LEU A 157 -5.17 14.20 -0.94
N GLU A 158 -4.67 15.19 -1.67
CA GLU A 158 -4.85 16.61 -1.32
C GLU A 158 -6.32 17.00 -1.49
N VAL A 159 -7.21 16.41 -0.67
CA VAL A 159 -8.62 16.76 -0.65
C VAL A 159 -8.90 17.45 0.67
N PRO A 160 -9.37 18.71 0.65
CA PRO A 160 -9.78 19.37 1.87
C PRO A 160 -10.86 18.51 2.54
N THR A 161 -10.73 18.34 3.86
CA THR A 161 -11.50 17.41 4.70
C THR A 161 -13.02 17.64 4.63
N ASP A 162 -13.46 18.73 4.02
CA ASP A 162 -14.85 19.15 3.84
C ASP A 162 -15.61 18.39 2.74
N GLN A 163 -14.94 17.60 1.88
CA GLN A 163 -15.62 16.84 0.81
C GLN A 163 -15.95 15.38 1.16
N TYR A 164 -15.43 14.85 2.27
CA TYR A 164 -15.67 13.47 2.71
C TYR A 164 -16.48 13.36 4.01
N MET A 165 -16.65 14.45 4.74
CA MET A 165 -17.62 14.51 5.82
C MET A 165 -19.00 14.65 5.19
N VAL A 166 -19.79 13.57 5.20
CA VAL A 166 -21.24 13.69 5.07
C VAL A 166 -21.64 14.58 6.24
N ASP A 167 -22.09 15.81 5.94
CA ASP A 167 -22.72 16.66 6.94
C ASP A 167 -23.87 15.83 7.52
N ASP A 168 -23.73 15.33 8.74
CA ASP A 168 -24.80 14.73 9.55
C ASP A 168 -25.80 15.83 9.97
N SER A 169 -26.08 16.76 9.07
CA SER A 169 -27.03 17.84 9.18
C SER A 169 -28.06 17.73 8.06
N ASP A 170 -28.63 16.53 7.90
CA ASP A 170 -30.01 16.35 7.45
C ASP A 170 -30.83 15.85 8.65
N ASP A 171 -30.88 16.66 9.70
CA ASP A 171 -31.91 16.59 10.74
C ASP A 171 -33.12 17.44 10.26
N ASP A 172 -33.68 17.06 9.11
CA ASP A 172 -34.94 17.58 8.58
C ASP A 172 -36.10 16.76 9.16
N ASP A 173 -36.30 16.86 10.48
CA ASP A 173 -37.50 16.36 11.16
C ASP A 173 -38.62 17.43 11.08
N GLU A 174 -39.15 17.63 9.88
CA GLU A 174 -40.49 18.21 9.69
C GLU A 174 -41.54 17.23 10.24
N THR A 175 -41.88 17.35 11.52
CA THR A 175 -43.15 16.81 12.04
C THR A 175 -44.11 17.95 12.39
N GLU A 176 -44.90 18.34 11.39
CA GLU A 176 -46.11 19.14 11.54
C GLU A 176 -47.09 18.46 12.52
N HIS A 177 -47.12 18.92 13.78
CA HIS A 177 -48.23 18.58 14.67
C HIS A 177 -49.44 19.48 14.39
N PHE A 178 -50.41 18.93 13.68
CA PHE A 178 -51.79 19.42 13.63
C PHE A 178 -52.33 19.66 15.05
N SER A 179 -52.82 20.87 15.32
CA SER A 179 -53.84 21.10 16.34
C SER A 179 -54.91 22.05 15.81
N ARG A 180 -56.09 21.46 15.57
CA ARG A 180 -57.36 22.15 15.37
C ARG A 180 -57.74 22.90 16.66
N ILE A 181 -58.18 24.15 16.53
CA ILE A 181 -59.14 24.81 17.42
C ILE A 181 -60.39 25.10 16.59
#